data_AF-A0A2H0V6U3-F1
#
_entry.id   AF-A0A2H0V6U3-F1
#
_cell.length_a   1.000
_cell.length_b   1.000
_cell.length_c   1.000
_cell.angle_alpha   90.00
_cell.angle_beta   90.00
_cell.angle_gamma   90.00
#
_symmetry.space_group_name_H-M   'P 1'
#
loop_
_entity.id
_entity.type
_entity.pdbx_description
1 polymer ?
#
loop_
_entity_poly.entity_id
_entity_poly.type
_entity_poly.pdbx_seq_one_letter_code
_entity_poly.pdbx_strand_id
1 'polypeptide(L)'
;MPRPKKRKYTRRHDRFEDGYAFDLSPEIKKSILIISLVAVGGISFLSLFGIAGILGDYVNAGLGLIFGWAKVIFPALLIAGGFLMYNEDKKWVHGYMYVGLALFILSLLIVLHLFLSEPDLAAQAGQGGGYVGLFLSKMAISLIGFWGTLLLSLCILSVSVVLMFDTTITGLFGPDGLFGKMLMPFYWVWGRLTGGRGEADETDIDYEDAMEGEEAEYEEGDESDDFNSRELSAEAEEEQEVEKAKEEKLTVKKSNIKINIPLDLLSAKIGKPSGADVKVCSEIIKRTMENFGIPVEMGEYSVGPTVTQYTFKPADGVKLSRITGLSNDLALALAMHPIRIEAPIPGKALVGIEVPNKV
;
A
#
# COMPACT_ATOMS: atom_id res chain seq x y z
N MET A 1 55.80 -35.54 -2.29
CA MET A 1 54.78 -35.56 -1.22
C MET A 1 54.46 -34.14 -0.78
N PRO A 2 53.29 -33.59 -1.11
CA PRO A 2 52.85 -32.30 -0.59
C PRO A 2 52.04 -32.48 0.69
N ARG A 3 52.35 -31.68 1.73
CA ARG A 3 51.66 -31.68 3.04
C ARG A 3 50.25 -31.06 2.93
N PRO A 4 49.23 -31.59 3.62
CA PRO A 4 47.90 -30.99 3.61
C PRO A 4 47.84 -29.74 4.51
N LYS A 5 47.24 -28.67 4.00
CA LYS A 5 46.94 -27.43 4.75
C LYS A 5 45.85 -27.71 5.79
N LYS A 6 46.14 -27.42 7.07
CA LYS A 6 45.16 -27.43 8.16
C LYS A 6 44.15 -26.30 7.97
N ARG A 7 42.86 -26.62 7.90
CA ARG A 7 41.76 -25.65 7.97
C ARG A 7 41.64 -25.11 9.40
N LYS A 8 41.72 -23.79 9.57
CA LYS A 8 41.43 -23.10 10.84
C LYS A 8 39.92 -23.08 11.04
N TYR A 9 39.44 -23.75 12.09
CA TYR A 9 38.10 -23.52 12.64
C TYR A 9 38.12 -22.19 13.38
N THR A 10 37.39 -21.20 12.87
CA THR A 10 37.06 -19.99 13.61
C THR A 10 35.97 -20.33 14.62
N ARG A 11 36.32 -20.31 15.92
CA ARG A 11 35.36 -20.32 17.02
C ARG A 11 34.40 -19.16 16.86
N ARG A 12 33.12 -19.48 16.66
CA ARG A 12 32.01 -18.52 16.72
C ARG A 12 31.85 -18.14 18.18
N HIS A 13 31.84 -16.85 18.46
CA HIS A 13 31.60 -16.29 19.79
C HIS A 13 30.21 -16.70 20.28
N ASP A 14 30.17 -17.50 21.34
CA ASP A 14 28.98 -17.63 22.20
C ASP A 14 28.76 -16.27 22.87
N ARG A 15 27.70 -15.58 22.47
CA ARG A 15 27.21 -14.39 23.18
C ARG A 15 26.14 -14.87 24.16
N PHE A 16 26.54 -14.84 25.43
CA PHE A 16 25.75 -14.44 26.59
C PHE A 16 24.25 -14.77 26.53
N GLU A 17 23.90 -15.84 27.23
CA GLU A 17 22.62 -15.98 27.89
C GLU A 17 22.45 -14.83 28.90
N ASP A 18 21.38 -14.07 28.75
CA ASP A 18 20.79 -13.27 29.83
C ASP A 18 19.26 -13.45 29.81
N GLY A 19 18.78 -14.26 30.76
CA GLY A 19 17.55 -14.08 31.53
C GLY A 19 16.21 -13.88 30.82
N TYR A 20 15.36 -14.92 30.82
CA TYR A 20 13.89 -14.86 30.82
C TYR A 20 13.24 -13.75 29.97
N ALA A 21 13.66 -13.58 28.72
CA ALA A 21 12.82 -12.93 27.73
C ALA A 21 11.95 -14.04 27.13
N PHE A 22 10.63 -13.96 27.31
CA PHE A 22 9.69 -14.78 26.54
C PHE A 22 10.14 -14.73 25.07
N ASP A 23 10.57 -15.87 24.52
CA ASP A 23 11.08 -15.96 23.16
C ASP A 23 9.90 -15.93 22.18
N LEU A 24 9.21 -14.78 22.16
CA LEU A 24 8.07 -14.53 21.29
C LEU A 24 8.59 -14.28 19.88
N SER A 25 7.85 -14.79 18.90
CA SER A 25 8.11 -14.48 17.50
C SER A 25 8.11 -12.96 17.26
N PRO A 26 8.93 -12.45 16.32
CA PRO A 26 8.97 -11.02 15.99
C PRO A 26 7.59 -10.43 15.68
N GLU A 27 6.73 -11.22 15.04
CA GLU A 27 5.35 -10.85 14.72
C GLU A 27 4.51 -10.63 15.98
N ILE A 28 4.58 -11.53 16.97
CA ILE A 28 3.85 -11.39 18.22
C ILE A 28 4.34 -10.17 19.02
N LYS A 29 5.66 -9.92 19.05
CA LYS A 29 6.23 -8.73 19.70
C LYS A 29 5.67 -7.45 19.09
N LYS A 30 5.53 -7.41 17.76
CA LYS A 30 4.96 -6.28 17.01
C LYS A 30 3.46 -6.12 17.28
N SER A 31 2.68 -7.20 17.27
CA SER A 31 1.24 -7.15 17.61
C SER A 31 1.00 -6.67 19.04
N ILE A 32 1.79 -7.15 20.01
CA ILE A 32 1.72 -6.69 21.40
C ILE A 32 2.01 -5.19 21.49
N LEU A 33 3.04 -4.72 20.77
CA LEU A 33 3.40 -3.31 20.73
C LEU A 33 2.26 -2.45 20.15
N ILE A 34 1.65 -2.86 19.02
CA ILE A 34 0.52 -2.15 18.40
C ILE A 34 -0.68 -2.07 19.37
N ILE A 35 -1.07 -3.20 19.97
CA ILE A 35 -2.18 -3.25 20.93
C ILE A 35 -1.89 -2.35 22.13
N SER A 36 -0.64 -2.37 22.63
CA SER A 36 -0.21 -1.49 23.72
C SER A 36 -0.31 -0.02 23.32
N LEU A 37 0.11 0.35 22.10
CA LEU A 37 0.07 1.74 21.62
C LEU A 37 -1.38 2.24 21.48
N VAL A 38 -2.28 1.42 20.96
CA VAL A 38 -3.72 1.72 20.86
C VAL A 38 -4.35 1.83 22.25
N ALA A 39 -4.01 0.95 23.19
CA ALA A 39 -4.51 1.00 24.55
C ALA A 39 -4.06 2.28 25.28
N VAL A 40 -2.77 2.63 25.18
CA VAL A 40 -2.23 3.88 25.74
C VAL A 40 -2.85 5.10 25.07
N GLY A 41 -3.05 5.06 23.74
CA GLY A 41 -3.76 6.08 22.98
C GLY A 41 -5.19 6.27 23.47
N GLY A 42 -5.94 5.17 23.66
CA GLY A 42 -7.31 5.19 24.17
C GLY A 42 -7.41 5.75 25.60
N ILE A 43 -6.52 5.33 26.50
CA ILE A 43 -6.45 5.88 27.86
C ILE A 43 -6.12 7.38 27.83
N SER A 44 -5.17 7.78 26.98
CA SER A 44 -4.79 9.19 26.80
C SER A 44 -5.94 10.02 26.24
N PHE A 45 -6.74 9.46 25.32
CA PHE A 45 -7.93 10.11 24.80
C PHE A 45 -9.01 10.30 25.86
N LEU A 46 -9.34 9.24 26.61
CA LEU A 46 -10.32 9.29 27.71
C LEU A 46 -9.89 10.23 28.84
N SER A 47 -8.57 10.36 29.04
CA SER A 47 -7.93 11.27 29.99
C SER A 47 -8.17 12.75 29.64
N LEU A 48 -8.31 13.11 28.36
CA LEU A 48 -8.63 14.49 27.95
C LEU A 48 -10.01 14.95 28.42
N PHE A 49 -10.95 14.02 28.58
CA PHE A 49 -12.33 14.29 29.01
C PHE A 49 -12.57 14.03 30.51
N GLY A 50 -11.54 13.60 31.26
CA GLY A 50 -11.67 13.26 32.68
C GLY A 50 -12.47 11.97 32.94
N ILE A 51 -12.66 11.11 31.93
CA ILE A 51 -13.46 9.88 32.04
C ILE A 51 -12.59 8.70 32.50
N ALA A 52 -11.26 8.79 32.33
CA ALA A 52 -10.30 7.72 32.66
C ALA A 52 -9.97 7.59 34.17
N GLY A 53 -10.70 8.29 35.05
CA GLY A 53 -10.49 8.27 36.49
C GLY A 53 -9.12 8.82 36.94
N ILE A 54 -8.68 8.43 38.14
CA ILE A 54 -7.45 8.93 38.79
C ILE A 54 -6.22 8.73 37.90
N LEU A 55 -6.10 7.55 37.27
CA LEU A 55 -5.00 7.26 36.35
C LEU A 55 -5.01 8.22 35.15
N GLY A 56 -6.20 8.49 34.61
CA GLY A 56 -6.40 9.46 33.55
C GLY A 56 -5.97 10.87 33.92
N ASP A 57 -6.26 11.32 35.14
CA ASP A 57 -5.88 12.66 35.60
C ASP A 57 -4.36 12.83 35.68
N TYR A 58 -3.64 11.82 36.20
CA TYR A 58 -2.18 11.82 36.21
C TYR A 58 -1.59 11.78 34.80
N VAL A 59 -2.17 10.97 33.89
CA VAL A 59 -1.76 10.94 32.49
C VAL A 59 -1.98 12.30 31.83
N ASN A 60 -3.12 12.95 32.05
CA ASN A 60 -3.44 14.27 31.47
C ASN A 60 -2.46 15.34 31.96
N ALA A 61 -2.19 15.35 33.27
CA ALA A 61 -1.25 16.27 33.89
C ALA A 61 0.18 16.04 33.39
N GLY A 62 0.62 14.77 33.34
CA GLY A 62 1.93 14.41 32.81
C GLY A 62 2.12 14.80 31.35
N LEU A 63 1.14 14.47 30.49
CA LEU A 63 1.16 14.88 29.08
C LEU A 63 1.12 16.40 28.93
N GLY A 64 0.36 17.11 29.78
CA GLY A 64 0.35 18.56 29.81
C GLY A 64 1.71 19.16 30.18
N LEU A 65 2.41 18.61 31.17
CA LEU A 65 3.75 19.10 31.53
C LEU A 65 4.77 18.85 30.41
N ILE A 66 4.74 17.67 29.79
CA ILE A 66 5.73 17.29 28.77
C ILE A 66 5.44 18.00 27.44
N PHE A 67 4.20 17.93 26.96
CA PHE A 67 3.79 18.33 25.62
C PHE A 67 2.87 19.55 25.56
N GLY A 68 2.39 20.05 26.70
CA GLY A 68 1.51 21.20 26.75
C GLY A 68 0.17 20.97 26.04
N TRP A 69 -0.20 21.90 25.17
CA TRP A 69 -1.41 21.83 24.32
C TRP A 69 -1.36 20.69 23.31
N ALA A 70 -0.17 20.23 22.92
CA ALA A 70 -0.05 19.08 22.01
C ALA A 70 -0.54 17.76 22.63
N LYS A 71 -0.86 17.72 23.93
CA LYS A 71 -1.53 16.56 24.55
C LYS A 71 -2.84 16.17 23.86
N VAL A 72 -3.53 17.12 23.20
CA VAL A 72 -4.80 16.87 22.51
C VAL A 72 -4.60 16.00 21.27
N ILE A 73 -3.50 16.20 20.54
CA ILE A 73 -3.19 15.42 19.33
C ILE A 73 -2.44 14.12 19.63
N PHE A 74 -1.85 14.00 20.83
CA PHE A 74 -1.05 12.85 21.24
C PHE A 74 -1.78 11.49 21.11
N PRO A 75 -3.05 11.33 21.53
CA PRO A 75 -3.80 10.09 21.32
C PRO A 75 -3.94 9.72 19.84
N ALA A 76 -4.21 10.70 18.98
CA ALA A 76 -4.33 10.48 17.54
C ALA A 76 -2.99 10.05 16.93
N LEU A 77 -1.87 10.64 17.37
CA LEU A 77 -0.53 10.27 16.93
C LEU A 77 -0.15 8.84 17.34
N LEU A 78 -0.52 8.41 18.56
CA LEU A 78 -0.31 7.03 19.01
C LEU A 78 -1.12 6.04 18.17
N ILE A 79 -2.39 6.33 17.92
CA ILE A 79 -3.23 5.45 17.10
C ILE A 79 -2.71 5.39 15.65
N ALA A 80 -2.33 6.54 15.07
CA ALA A 80 -1.73 6.60 13.75
C ALA A 80 -0.41 5.82 13.67
N GLY A 81 0.46 5.94 14.67
CA GLY A 81 1.70 5.17 14.76
C GLY A 81 1.46 3.67 14.87
N GLY A 82 0.47 3.25 15.67
CA GLY A 82 0.06 1.84 15.77
C GLY A 82 -0.50 1.30 14.45
N PHE A 83 -1.27 2.11 13.73
CA PHE A 83 -1.79 1.76 12.40
C PHE A 83 -0.68 1.65 11.35
N LEU A 84 0.30 2.57 11.35
CA LEU A 84 1.47 2.48 10.47
C LEU A 84 2.24 1.18 10.72
N MET A 85 2.50 0.85 11.98
CA MET A 85 3.21 -0.39 12.32
C MET A 85 2.43 -1.64 11.91
N TYR A 86 1.10 -1.64 12.04
CA TYR A 86 0.27 -2.76 11.59
C TYR A 86 0.41 -3.03 10.08
N ASN A 87 0.65 -2.00 9.27
CA ASN A 87 0.63 -2.08 7.81
C ASN A 87 2.01 -2.27 7.16
N GLU A 88 3.09 -2.54 7.89
CA GLU A 88 4.45 -2.64 7.28
C GLU A 88 4.61 -3.79 6.29
N ASP A 89 3.71 -4.79 6.30
CA ASP A 89 3.73 -5.86 5.29
C ASP A 89 3.24 -5.36 3.92
N LYS A 90 2.61 -4.18 3.88
CA LYS A 90 2.32 -3.46 2.64
C LYS A 90 3.48 -2.51 2.34
N LYS A 91 3.97 -2.53 1.10
CA LYS A 91 5.04 -1.66 0.54
C LYS A 91 4.78 -0.14 0.69
N TRP A 92 3.65 0.28 1.25
CA TRP A 92 3.26 1.68 1.43
C TRP A 92 3.82 2.33 2.69
N VAL A 93 4.26 1.56 3.70
CA VAL A 93 4.81 2.16 4.93
C VAL A 93 6.32 2.14 4.89
N HIS A 94 6.91 3.28 4.57
CA HIS A 94 8.37 3.44 4.54
C HIS A 94 8.90 4.00 5.86
N GLY A 95 10.13 3.62 6.23
CA GLY A 95 10.76 4.07 7.49
C GLY A 95 10.85 5.60 7.65
N TYR A 96 10.93 6.34 6.54
CA TYR A 96 10.95 7.81 6.58
C TYR A 96 9.63 8.44 7.05
N MET A 97 8.50 7.72 6.99
CA MET A 97 7.21 8.23 7.48
C MET A 97 7.24 8.40 9.01
N TYR A 98 7.91 7.50 9.74
CA TYR A 98 8.12 7.63 11.18
C TYR A 98 9.06 8.79 11.51
N VAL A 99 10.07 9.03 10.67
CA VAL A 99 10.95 10.22 10.79
C VAL A 99 10.14 11.49 10.57
N GLY A 100 9.26 11.51 9.56
CA GLY A 100 8.31 12.59 9.31
C GLY A 100 7.42 12.87 10.52
N LEU A 101 6.80 11.83 11.08
CA LEU A 101 5.97 11.95 12.30
C LEU A 101 6.74 12.55 13.48
N ALA A 102 7.98 12.09 13.72
CA ALA A 102 8.81 12.61 14.80
C ALA A 102 9.18 14.09 14.60
N LEU A 103 9.60 14.47 13.38
CA LEU A 103 9.91 15.86 13.04
C LEU A 103 8.67 16.76 13.12
N PHE A 104 7.50 16.25 12.75
CA PHE A 104 6.22 16.96 12.86
C PHE A 104 5.92 17.30 14.32
N ILE A 105 6.04 16.32 15.22
CA ILE A 105 5.81 16.54 16.66
C ILE A 105 6.79 17.56 17.20
N LEU A 106 8.09 17.41 16.93
CA LEU A 106 9.13 18.31 17.44
C LEU A 106 8.95 19.75 16.95
N SER A 107 8.69 19.92 15.65
CA SER A 107 8.49 21.26 15.05
C SER A 107 7.21 21.91 15.57
N LEU A 108 6.12 21.15 15.72
CA LEU A 108 4.86 21.65 16.26
C LEU A 108 5.02 22.11 17.72
N LEU A 109 5.73 21.35 18.56
CA LEU A 109 5.98 21.73 19.96
C LEU A 109 6.78 23.04 20.07
N ILE A 110 7.74 23.26 19.17
CA ILE A 110 8.50 24.52 19.09
C ILE A 110 7.56 25.67 18.74
N VAL A 111 6.77 25.53 17.67
CA VAL A 111 5.83 26.57 17.21
C VAL A 111 4.82 26.92 18.30
N LEU A 112 4.24 25.92 18.96
CA LEU A 112 3.26 26.13 20.03
C LEU A 112 3.83 26.87 21.25
N HIS A 113 5.14 26.75 21.51
CA HIS A 113 5.77 27.41 22.65
C HIS A 113 6.34 28.80 22.33
N LEU A 114 6.60 29.08 21.05
CA LEU A 114 7.33 30.27 20.60
C LEU A 114 6.54 31.59 20.77
N PHE A 115 5.21 31.54 20.75
CA PHE A 115 4.35 32.74 20.82
C PHE A 115 3.93 33.15 22.24
N LEU A 116 4.45 32.49 23.27
CA LEU A 116 4.06 32.73 24.65
C LEU A 116 4.89 33.85 25.27
N SER A 117 4.22 34.82 25.92
CA SER A 117 4.89 35.98 26.55
C SER A 117 5.78 35.58 27.74
N GLU A 118 5.38 34.55 28.48
CA GLU A 118 6.12 34.02 29.64
C GLU A 118 6.37 32.51 29.47
N PRO A 119 7.42 32.10 28.72
CA PRO A 119 7.61 30.71 28.33
C PRO A 119 7.79 29.76 29.52
N ASP A 120 8.58 30.15 30.52
CA ASP A 120 8.88 29.32 31.69
C ASP A 120 7.64 29.04 32.57
N LEU A 121 6.77 30.03 32.75
CA LEU A 121 5.52 29.91 33.52
C LEU A 121 4.47 29.13 32.72
N ALA A 122 4.40 29.35 31.41
CA ALA A 122 3.48 28.62 30.56
C ALA A 122 3.79 27.12 30.51
N ALA A 123 5.08 26.72 30.50
CA ALA A 123 5.46 25.31 30.58
C ALA A 123 5.02 24.67 31.90
N GLN A 124 5.18 25.37 33.03
CA GLN A 124 4.75 24.89 34.35
C GLN A 124 3.23 24.72 34.44
N ALA A 125 2.47 25.58 33.76
CA ALA A 125 1.02 25.48 33.65
C ALA A 125 0.56 24.43 32.62
N GLY A 126 1.48 23.73 31.93
CA GLY A 126 1.15 22.77 30.88
C GLY A 126 0.56 23.40 29.62
N GLN A 127 1.00 24.62 29.28
CA GLN A 127 0.58 25.36 28.09
C GLN A 127 1.66 25.35 26.98
N GLY A 128 1.27 25.69 25.75
CA GLY A 128 2.17 25.71 24.59
C GLY A 128 2.69 24.32 24.23
N GLY A 129 3.99 24.20 23.99
CA GLY A 129 4.67 22.92 23.76
C GLY A 129 5.18 22.20 25.02
N GLY A 130 4.78 22.62 26.23
CA GLY A 130 5.27 22.04 27.49
C GLY A 130 6.78 22.24 27.70
N TYR A 131 7.38 21.42 28.56
CA TYR A 131 8.84 21.48 28.84
C TYR A 131 9.69 21.10 27.63
N VAL A 132 9.22 20.19 26.78
CA VAL A 132 9.94 19.80 25.55
C VAL A 132 9.99 20.97 24.58
N GLY A 133 8.85 21.61 24.33
CA GLY A 133 8.76 22.81 23.50
C GLY A 133 9.58 23.97 24.06
N LEU A 134 9.58 24.18 25.38
CA LEU A 134 10.43 25.18 26.05
C LEU A 134 11.92 24.93 25.81
N PHE A 135 12.38 23.71 26.04
CA PHE A 135 13.79 23.37 25.87
C PHE A 135 14.24 23.57 24.42
N LEU A 136 13.47 23.03 23.46
CA LEU A 136 13.79 23.11 22.04
C LEU A 136 13.70 24.53 21.49
N SER A 137 12.65 25.28 21.84
CA SER A 137 12.51 26.68 21.40
C SER A 137 13.61 27.55 21.97
N LYS A 138 13.96 27.41 23.26
CA LYS A 138 15.06 28.17 23.88
C LYS A 138 16.40 27.87 23.24
N MET A 139 16.67 26.59 22.96
CA MET A 139 17.87 26.16 22.24
C MET A 139 17.93 26.77 20.83
N ALA A 140 16.84 26.69 20.06
CA ALA A 140 16.80 27.20 18.69
C ALA A 140 16.89 28.73 18.61
N ILE A 141 16.17 29.45 19.49
CA ILE A 141 16.23 30.91 19.58
C ILE A 141 17.64 31.38 19.96
N SER A 142 18.32 30.65 20.84
CA SER A 142 19.71 30.96 21.20
C SER A 142 20.69 30.80 20.03
N LEU A 143 20.38 29.97 19.03
CA LEU A 143 21.26 29.70 17.89
C LEU A 143 21.00 30.64 16.71
N ILE A 144 19.72 30.90 16.39
CA ILE A 144 19.32 31.56 15.12
C ILE A 144 18.39 32.77 15.36
N GLY A 145 18.01 33.02 16.62
CA GLY A 145 17.05 34.07 16.98
C GLY A 145 15.59 33.65 16.76
N PHE A 146 14.66 34.53 17.19
CA PHE A 146 13.22 34.28 17.16
C PHE A 146 12.69 34.03 15.75
N TRP A 147 12.90 34.98 14.84
CA TRP A 147 12.40 34.89 13.46
C TRP A 147 13.02 33.74 12.69
N GLY A 148 14.31 33.46 12.90
CA GLY A 148 14.98 32.30 12.31
C GLY A 148 14.40 30.98 12.80
N THR A 149 14.12 30.88 14.10
CA THR A 149 13.48 29.69 14.70
C THR A 149 12.06 29.48 14.15
N LEU A 150 11.27 30.55 14.03
CA LEU A 150 9.92 30.49 13.48
C LEU A 150 9.94 30.02 12.02
N LEU A 151 10.81 30.60 11.19
CA LEU A 151 10.92 30.22 9.78
C LEU A 151 11.39 28.77 9.64
N LEU A 152 12.45 28.39 10.35
CA LEU A 152 13.01 27.04 10.30
C LEU A 152 11.99 26.00 10.78
N SER A 153 11.30 26.27 11.89
CA SER A 153 10.29 25.34 12.42
C SER A 153 9.11 25.19 11.47
N LEU A 154 8.65 26.25 10.78
CA LEU A 154 7.61 26.15 9.75
C LEU A 154 8.08 25.36 8.52
N CYS A 155 9.33 25.53 8.08
CA CYS A 155 9.90 24.75 6.99
C CYS A 155 9.99 23.26 7.36
N ILE A 156 10.54 22.94 8.54
CA ILE A 156 10.62 21.55 9.02
C ILE A 156 9.22 20.96 9.20
N LEU A 157 8.27 21.74 9.72
CA LEU A 157 6.89 21.31 9.87
C LEU A 157 6.27 20.98 8.49
N SER A 158 6.47 21.82 7.49
CA SER A 158 5.98 21.57 6.13
C SER A 158 6.58 20.31 5.50
N VAL A 159 7.91 20.14 5.61
CA VAL A 159 8.60 18.93 5.12
C VAL A 159 8.14 17.69 5.88
N SER A 160 7.92 17.80 7.18
CA SER A 160 7.48 16.67 8.02
C SER A 160 6.07 16.18 7.65
N VAL A 161 5.16 17.07 7.25
CA VAL A 161 3.83 16.71 6.76
C VAL A 161 3.94 15.94 5.44
N VAL A 162 4.76 16.43 4.49
CA VAL A 162 5.04 15.74 3.22
C VAL A 162 5.56 14.32 3.46
N LEU A 163 6.53 14.15 4.36
CA LEU A 163 7.09 12.85 4.71
C LEU A 163 6.10 11.93 5.46
N MET A 164 5.29 12.49 6.36
CA MET A 164 4.33 11.73 7.15
C MET A 164 3.23 11.10 6.29
N PHE A 165 2.76 11.83 5.27
CA PHE A 165 1.70 11.37 4.38
C PHE A 165 2.21 10.68 3.11
N ASP A 166 3.53 10.71 2.88
CA ASP A 166 4.12 10.24 1.62
C ASP A 166 3.47 10.90 0.39
N THR A 167 3.16 12.20 0.51
CA THR A 167 2.45 12.98 -0.51
C THR A 167 3.26 14.15 -1.00
N THR A 168 3.11 14.54 -2.26
CA THR A 168 3.67 15.77 -2.80
C THR A 168 2.92 17.02 -2.30
N ILE A 169 3.55 18.20 -2.38
CA ILE A 169 2.92 19.49 -2.01
C ILE A 169 1.64 19.72 -2.83
N THR A 170 1.62 19.31 -4.09
CA THR A 170 0.45 19.38 -4.97
C THR A 170 -0.65 18.39 -4.55
N GLY A 171 -0.29 17.19 -4.09
CA GLY A 171 -1.24 16.23 -3.51
C GLY A 171 -1.83 16.69 -2.16
N LEU A 172 -1.16 17.60 -1.45
CA LEU A 172 -1.63 18.13 -0.18
C LEU A 172 -2.59 19.33 -0.37
N PHE A 173 -2.23 20.28 -1.25
CA PHE A 173 -2.94 21.56 -1.45
C PHE A 173 -3.69 21.69 -2.79
N GLY A 174 -3.68 20.67 -3.65
CA GLY A 174 -4.39 20.69 -4.92
C GLY A 174 -5.93 20.62 -4.78
N PRO A 175 -6.68 20.86 -5.87
CA PRO A 175 -8.15 20.78 -5.89
C PRO A 175 -8.68 19.43 -5.38
N ASP A 176 -8.00 18.34 -5.74
CA ASP A 176 -8.30 16.97 -5.29
C ASP A 176 -7.47 16.51 -4.08
N GLY A 177 -6.73 17.44 -3.48
CA GLY A 177 -5.79 17.16 -2.40
C GLY A 177 -6.46 16.75 -1.10
N LEU A 178 -5.66 16.19 -0.18
CA LEU A 178 -6.12 15.73 1.14
C LEU A 178 -6.87 16.82 1.92
N PHE A 179 -6.37 18.07 1.90
CA PHE A 179 -7.03 19.19 2.58
C PHE A 179 -8.32 19.60 1.88
N GLY A 180 -8.39 19.56 0.55
CA GLY A 180 -9.60 19.84 -0.22
C GLY A 180 -10.73 18.87 0.15
N LYS A 181 -10.42 17.57 0.16
CA LYS A 181 -11.38 16.52 0.56
C LYS A 181 -11.78 16.61 2.03
N MET A 182 -10.86 16.97 2.93
CA MET A 182 -11.13 17.11 4.36
C MET A 182 -11.98 18.36 4.70
N LEU A 183 -11.81 19.47 3.97
CA LEU A 183 -12.54 20.72 4.18
C LEU A 183 -13.87 20.80 3.41
N MET A 184 -14.09 19.95 2.41
CA MET A 184 -15.34 19.84 1.64
C MET A 184 -16.61 19.78 2.50
N PRO A 185 -16.70 18.93 3.56
CA PRO A 185 -17.87 18.93 4.45
C PRO A 185 -18.02 20.24 5.22
N PHE A 186 -16.93 20.95 5.54
CA PHE A 186 -16.97 22.23 6.23
C PHE A 186 -17.50 23.35 5.33
N TYR A 187 -17.07 23.42 4.06
CA TYR A 187 -17.60 24.39 3.09
C TYR A 187 -19.10 24.18 2.82
N TRP A 188 -19.55 22.93 2.71
CA TRP A 188 -20.97 22.60 2.56
C TRP A 188 -21.81 22.99 3.79
N VAL A 189 -21.31 22.70 5.00
CA VAL A 189 -21.98 23.10 6.26
C VAL A 189 -22.01 24.62 6.44
N TRP A 190 -20.91 25.30 6.11
CA TRP A 190 -20.79 26.76 6.24
C TRP A 190 -21.71 27.48 5.24
N GLY A 191 -21.80 27.00 4.00
CA GLY A 191 -22.73 27.52 2.99
C GLY A 191 -24.22 27.37 3.39
N ARG A 192 -24.53 26.43 4.28
CA ARG A 192 -25.88 26.24 4.84
C ARG A 192 -26.18 27.17 6.02
N LEU A 193 -25.14 27.64 6.72
CA LEU A 193 -25.23 28.51 7.90
C LEU A 193 -25.17 30.00 7.52
N THR A 194 -24.34 30.37 6.55
CA THR A 194 -24.33 31.72 5.96
C THR A 194 -25.38 31.76 4.86
N GLY A 195 -26.63 32.07 5.22
CA GLY A 195 -27.76 32.14 4.29
C GLY A 195 -27.51 33.08 3.10
N GLY A 196 -26.93 32.53 2.04
CA GLY A 196 -26.74 33.16 0.73
C GLY A 196 -27.74 32.60 -0.26
N ARG A 197 -28.80 33.36 -0.51
CA ARG A 197 -29.75 33.16 -1.60
C ARG A 197 -29.26 33.95 -2.81
N GLY A 198 -29.01 33.27 -3.93
CA GLY A 198 -28.54 33.83 -5.21
C GLY A 198 -27.01 33.91 -5.24
N GLU A 199 -26.28 33.30 -6.18
CA GLU A 199 -26.52 33.17 -7.62
C GLU A 199 -26.09 31.77 -8.07
N ALA A 200 -26.86 31.18 -8.97
CA ALA A 200 -26.41 30.03 -9.74
C ALA A 200 -25.28 30.53 -10.65
N ASP A 201 -24.04 30.25 -10.27
CA ASP A 201 -22.92 30.36 -11.21
C ASP A 201 -22.85 29.03 -11.95
N GLU A 202 -23.20 29.10 -13.24
CA GLU A 202 -23.00 28.06 -14.23
C GLU A 202 -21.52 27.69 -14.25
N THR A 203 -21.14 26.67 -13.48
CA THR A 203 -19.97 25.87 -13.83
C THR A 203 -20.53 24.59 -14.42
N ASP A 204 -20.50 24.57 -15.75
CA ASP A 204 -20.66 23.38 -16.57
C ASP A 204 -19.97 22.21 -15.87
N ILE A 205 -20.79 21.24 -15.46
CA ILE A 205 -20.29 19.95 -15.01
C ILE A 205 -19.85 19.26 -16.29
N ASP A 206 -18.59 19.48 -16.65
CA ASP A 206 -17.94 18.76 -17.73
C ASP A 206 -17.75 17.31 -17.26
N TYR A 207 -18.63 16.43 -17.72
CA TYR A 207 -18.64 15.01 -17.39
C TYR A 207 -17.57 14.22 -18.17
N GLU A 208 -16.57 14.88 -18.78
CA GLU A 208 -15.56 14.24 -19.63
C GLU A 208 -14.25 13.84 -18.92
N ASP A 209 -13.92 14.34 -17.72
CA ASP A 209 -12.61 14.05 -17.08
C ASP A 209 -12.58 12.82 -16.16
N ALA A 210 -13.63 11.98 -16.17
CA ALA A 210 -13.67 10.75 -15.36
C ALA A 210 -12.87 9.56 -15.96
N MET A 211 -12.05 9.77 -17.00
CA MET A 211 -11.43 8.70 -17.79
C MET A 211 -9.95 8.92 -18.19
N GLU A 212 -9.19 9.76 -17.49
CA GLU A 212 -7.73 9.80 -17.66
C GLU A 212 -7.01 9.87 -16.31
N GLY A 213 -6.34 8.78 -15.92
CA GLY A 213 -5.43 8.80 -14.77
C GLY A 213 -5.21 7.53 -13.97
N GLU A 214 -5.36 6.33 -14.55
CA GLU A 214 -4.75 5.10 -14.00
C GLU A 214 -3.81 4.50 -15.05
N GLU A 215 -2.71 5.19 -15.35
CA GLU A 215 -1.52 4.53 -15.89
C GLU A 215 -0.85 3.78 -14.75
N ALA A 216 -1.28 2.55 -14.53
CA ALA A 216 -0.54 1.57 -13.77
C ALA A 216 0.74 1.22 -14.55
N GLU A 217 1.87 1.70 -14.03
CA GLU A 217 3.22 1.33 -14.47
C GLU A 217 3.44 -0.16 -14.16
N TYR A 218 3.46 -1.00 -15.20
CA TYR A 218 3.77 -2.42 -15.10
C TYR A 218 5.29 -2.58 -15.03
N GLU A 219 5.85 -2.88 -13.85
CA GLU A 219 7.18 -3.50 -13.77
C GLU A 219 7.08 -4.97 -14.22
N GLU A 220 7.83 -5.32 -15.26
CA GLU A 220 8.00 -6.67 -15.78
C GLU A 220 8.43 -7.64 -14.68
N GLY A 221 7.55 -8.57 -14.34
CA GLY A 221 7.92 -9.80 -13.67
C GLY A 221 8.63 -10.72 -14.65
N ASP A 222 9.94 -10.89 -14.47
CA ASP A 222 10.73 -11.94 -15.10
C ASP A 222 10.41 -13.27 -14.41
N GLU A 223 9.33 -13.92 -14.86
CA GLU A 223 9.07 -15.35 -14.60
C GLU A 223 9.80 -16.16 -15.66
N SER A 224 10.93 -16.76 -15.26
CA SER A 224 11.46 -17.95 -15.93
C SER A 224 10.96 -19.21 -15.24
N ASP A 225 10.06 -19.89 -15.95
CA ASP A 225 9.84 -21.33 -16.06
C ASP A 225 10.22 -22.24 -14.88
N ASP A 226 9.17 -22.63 -14.16
CA ASP A 226 8.64 -23.99 -14.12
C ASP A 226 9.57 -25.18 -13.74
N PHE A 227 9.15 -25.81 -12.64
CA PHE A 227 9.08 -27.25 -12.42
C PHE A 227 10.39 -28.07 -12.34
N ASN A 228 10.69 -28.49 -11.10
CA ASN A 228 10.89 -29.93 -10.90
C ASN A 228 10.35 -30.41 -9.54
N SER A 229 9.46 -31.40 -9.65
CA SER A 229 9.11 -32.44 -8.67
C SER A 229 8.97 -32.05 -7.20
N ARG A 230 7.69 -31.99 -6.77
CA ARG A 230 7.30 -32.61 -5.50
C ARG A 230 7.74 -34.08 -5.51
N GLU A 231 8.83 -34.41 -4.82
CA GLU A 231 8.94 -35.70 -4.15
C GLU A 231 8.79 -35.52 -2.64
N LEU A 232 7.95 -36.41 -2.13
CA LEU A 232 7.53 -36.60 -0.75
C LEU A 232 8.68 -36.54 0.26
N SER A 233 8.47 -35.87 1.39
CA SER A 233 8.35 -36.55 2.69
C SER A 233 8.18 -35.53 3.83
N ALA A 234 6.92 -35.16 4.08
CA ALA A 234 6.51 -34.85 5.44
C ALA A 234 6.54 -36.16 6.24
N GLU A 235 7.48 -36.23 7.18
CA GLU A 235 7.27 -36.45 8.63
C GLU A 235 8.52 -37.17 9.18
N ALA A 236 9.31 -36.45 9.98
CA ALA A 236 10.06 -37.03 11.10
C ALA A 236 10.56 -35.91 12.04
N GLU A 237 9.80 -35.69 13.11
CA GLU A 237 10.28 -35.40 14.47
C GLU A 237 10.97 -34.04 14.68
N GLU A 238 10.23 -32.99 15.03
CA GLU A 238 9.99 -32.66 16.44
C GLU A 238 9.55 -33.84 17.30
N GLU A 239 10.45 -34.30 18.18
CA GLU A 239 10.07 -34.77 19.52
C GLU A 239 11.29 -34.77 20.44
N GLN A 240 11.54 -33.66 21.15
CA GLN A 240 12.15 -33.70 22.48
C GLN A 240 11.53 -32.63 23.38
N GLU A 241 10.23 -32.78 23.65
CA GLU A 241 9.67 -32.34 24.93
C GLU A 241 8.47 -33.19 25.35
N VAL A 242 8.72 -34.48 25.64
CA VAL A 242 7.92 -35.25 26.61
C VAL A 242 8.89 -36.12 27.40
N GLU A 243 9.63 -35.48 28.31
CA GLU A 243 10.41 -36.16 29.32
C GLU A 243 9.60 -36.22 30.62
N LYS A 244 9.33 -37.45 31.09
CA LYS A 244 8.63 -37.85 32.33
C LYS A 244 7.13 -38.19 32.24
N ALA A 245 6.78 -39.03 31.27
CA ALA A 245 5.84 -40.15 31.45
C ALA A 245 5.96 -41.09 30.23
N LYS A 246 6.96 -41.98 30.20
CA LYS A 246 7.23 -42.80 28.99
C LYS A 246 7.47 -44.25 29.36
N GLU A 247 6.38 -45.01 29.50
CA GLU A 247 6.32 -46.44 29.19
C GLU A 247 4.87 -46.98 29.15
N GLU A 248 4.07 -46.47 28.20
CA GLU A 248 2.99 -47.26 27.59
C GLU A 248 2.95 -46.90 26.09
N LYS A 249 3.40 -47.85 25.26
CA LYS A 249 3.53 -47.68 23.80
C LYS A 249 2.16 -47.74 23.14
N LEU A 250 1.59 -46.58 22.78
CA LEU A 250 0.52 -46.52 21.79
C LEU A 250 1.09 -46.72 20.39
N THR A 251 0.93 -47.93 19.85
CA THR A 251 1.27 -48.25 18.46
C THR A 251 0.25 -47.63 17.51
N VAL A 252 0.53 -46.46 16.94
CA VAL A 252 -0.30 -45.88 15.88
C VAL A 252 0.05 -46.57 14.55
N LYS A 253 -0.79 -47.50 14.12
CA LYS A 253 -0.71 -48.14 12.80
C LYS A 253 -1.16 -47.12 11.75
N LYS A 254 -0.24 -46.60 10.93
CA LYS A 254 -0.59 -45.78 9.75
C LYS A 254 -1.44 -46.63 8.80
N SER A 255 -2.73 -46.29 8.68
CA SER A 255 -3.62 -46.90 7.70
C SER A 255 -3.48 -46.17 6.36
N ASN A 256 -3.02 -46.87 5.32
CA ASN A 256 -3.08 -46.39 3.94
C ASN A 256 -4.54 -46.44 3.45
N ILE A 257 -5.35 -45.49 3.90
CA ILE A 257 -6.73 -45.34 3.43
C ILE A 257 -6.65 -44.71 2.04
N LYS A 258 -6.96 -45.49 1.00
CA LYS A 258 -7.19 -44.95 -0.33
C LYS A 258 -8.47 -44.13 -0.30
N ILE A 259 -8.32 -42.80 -0.27
CA ILE A 259 -9.45 -41.87 -0.42
C ILE A 259 -9.78 -41.83 -1.92
N ASN A 260 -10.92 -42.43 -2.30
CA ASN A 260 -11.44 -42.32 -3.65
C ASN A 260 -12.27 -41.03 -3.73
N ILE A 261 -11.69 -39.98 -4.32
CA ILE A 261 -12.40 -38.70 -4.54
C ILE A 261 -13.25 -38.89 -5.80
N PRO A 262 -14.59 -38.89 -5.70
CA PRO A 262 -15.43 -39.08 -6.87
C PRO A 262 -15.32 -37.85 -7.78
N LEU A 263 -14.87 -38.06 -9.02
CA LEU A 263 -14.83 -37.04 -10.09
C LEU A 263 -16.23 -36.58 -10.50
N ASP A 264 -17.27 -37.25 -10.02
CA ASP A 264 -18.69 -36.93 -10.22
C ASP A 264 -19.12 -35.65 -9.47
N LEU A 265 -18.29 -35.18 -8.52
CA LEU A 265 -18.46 -33.86 -7.88
C LEU A 265 -18.01 -32.70 -8.78
N LEU A 266 -17.33 -33.00 -9.89
CA LEU A 266 -16.91 -31.99 -10.86
C LEU A 266 -18.08 -31.72 -11.82
N SER A 267 -18.57 -30.48 -11.84
CA SER A 267 -19.56 -30.06 -12.83
C SER A 267 -19.00 -30.24 -14.24
N ALA A 268 -19.74 -30.94 -15.10
CA ALA A 268 -19.34 -31.20 -16.47
C ALA A 268 -19.15 -29.90 -17.29
N LYS A 269 -18.18 -29.97 -18.21
CA LYS A 269 -17.54 -28.90 -18.99
C LYS A 269 -18.44 -27.74 -19.44
N ILE A 270 -17.88 -26.54 -19.28
CA ILE A 270 -18.25 -25.29 -19.95
C ILE A 270 -18.26 -25.52 -21.48
N GLY A 271 -19.30 -25.02 -22.15
CA GLY A 271 -19.64 -25.30 -23.54
C GLY A 271 -18.50 -25.09 -24.54
N LYS A 272 -18.60 -25.75 -25.70
CA LYS A 272 -17.71 -25.49 -26.83
C LYS A 272 -18.01 -24.08 -27.37
N PRO A 273 -17.03 -23.17 -27.46
CA PRO A 273 -17.25 -21.86 -28.04
C PRO A 273 -17.76 -22.00 -29.48
N SER A 274 -18.82 -21.26 -29.80
CA SER A 274 -19.46 -21.27 -31.11
C SER A 274 -18.53 -20.63 -32.14
N GLY A 275 -17.92 -21.44 -33.01
CA GLY A 275 -17.04 -20.98 -34.08
C GLY A 275 -17.74 -20.28 -35.26
N ALA A 276 -19.04 -19.96 -35.14
CA ALA A 276 -19.83 -19.41 -36.24
C ALA A 276 -19.51 -17.93 -36.53
N ASP A 277 -19.12 -17.15 -35.52
CA ASP A 277 -18.90 -15.70 -35.64
C ASP A 277 -17.49 -15.32 -36.11
N VAL A 278 -16.59 -16.31 -36.24
CA VAL A 278 -15.15 -16.07 -36.45
C VAL A 278 -14.86 -15.43 -37.81
N LYS A 279 -15.56 -15.86 -38.86
CA LYS A 279 -15.37 -15.30 -40.21
C LYS A 279 -15.82 -13.84 -40.28
N VAL A 280 -16.95 -13.51 -39.65
CA VAL A 280 -17.49 -12.15 -39.61
C VAL A 280 -16.53 -11.21 -38.90
N CYS A 281 -16.00 -11.63 -37.74
CA CYS A 281 -14.99 -10.86 -37.02
C CYS A 281 -13.72 -10.66 -37.87
N SER A 282 -13.27 -11.68 -38.60
CA SER A 282 -12.09 -11.55 -39.47
C SER A 282 -12.27 -10.51 -40.59
N GLU A 283 -13.47 -10.42 -41.16
CA GLU A 283 -13.81 -9.42 -42.18
C GLU A 283 -13.93 -8.02 -41.59
N ILE A 284 -14.50 -7.89 -40.38
CA ILE A 284 -14.58 -6.61 -39.66
C ILE A 284 -13.16 -6.10 -39.35
N ILE A 285 -12.28 -6.95 -38.83
CA ILE A 285 -10.88 -6.58 -38.53
C ILE A 285 -10.18 -6.10 -39.81
N LYS A 286 -10.31 -6.84 -40.91
CA LYS A 286 -9.73 -6.44 -42.20
C LYS A 286 -10.24 -5.08 -42.66
N ARG A 287 -11.56 -4.87 -42.63
CA ARG A 287 -12.19 -3.62 -43.07
C ARG A 287 -11.80 -2.43 -42.18
N THR A 288 -11.75 -2.63 -40.86
CA THR A 288 -11.34 -1.58 -39.93
C THR A 288 -9.89 -1.18 -40.18
N MET A 289 -8.98 -2.15 -40.33
CA MET A 289 -7.58 -1.87 -40.66
C MET A 289 -7.42 -1.09 -41.98
N GLU A 290 -8.16 -1.50 -43.02
CA GLU A 290 -8.18 -0.79 -44.31
C GLU A 290 -8.68 0.65 -44.18
N ASN A 291 -9.72 0.90 -43.38
CA ASN A 291 -10.24 2.25 -43.13
C ASN A 291 -9.22 3.18 -42.48
N PHE A 292 -8.34 2.65 -41.62
CA PHE A 292 -7.24 3.41 -41.01
C PHE A 292 -5.99 3.50 -41.90
N GLY A 293 -6.09 3.08 -43.17
CA GLY A 293 -4.99 3.13 -44.13
C GLY A 293 -3.90 2.08 -43.88
N ILE A 294 -4.24 0.99 -43.20
CA ILE A 294 -3.36 -0.15 -42.94
C ILE A 294 -3.87 -1.35 -43.76
N PRO A 295 -3.35 -1.57 -44.98
CA PRO A 295 -3.71 -2.77 -45.73
C PRO A 295 -3.13 -4.01 -45.03
N VAL A 296 -4.00 -4.98 -44.76
CA VAL A 296 -3.66 -6.22 -44.05
C VAL A 296 -4.14 -7.45 -44.81
N GLU A 297 -3.33 -8.51 -44.78
CA GLU A 297 -3.72 -9.84 -45.24
C GLU A 297 -4.09 -10.69 -44.03
N MET A 298 -5.35 -11.09 -43.92
CA MET A 298 -5.82 -11.95 -42.84
C MET A 298 -5.21 -13.35 -42.95
N GLY A 299 -4.69 -13.86 -41.84
CA GLY A 299 -4.11 -15.20 -41.71
C GLY A 299 -5.06 -16.19 -41.04
N GLU A 300 -4.47 -17.13 -40.30
CA GLU A 300 -5.21 -18.15 -39.56
C GLU A 300 -5.86 -17.57 -38.28
N TYR A 301 -6.93 -18.22 -37.83
CA TYR A 301 -7.56 -17.95 -36.54
C TYR A 301 -7.52 -19.19 -35.66
N SER A 302 -7.36 -19.00 -34.35
CA SER A 302 -7.35 -20.07 -33.35
C SER A 302 -8.37 -19.78 -32.26
N VAL A 303 -9.36 -20.64 -32.12
CA VAL A 303 -10.45 -20.49 -31.13
C VAL A 303 -10.04 -21.15 -29.83
N GLY A 304 -9.78 -20.34 -28.80
CA GLY A 304 -9.58 -20.78 -27.43
C GLY A 304 -10.89 -20.86 -26.64
N PRO A 305 -10.85 -21.30 -25.36
CA PRO A 305 -12.04 -21.41 -24.53
C PRO A 305 -12.69 -20.05 -24.25
N THR A 306 -11.87 -19.03 -23.96
CA THR A 306 -12.34 -17.69 -23.57
C THR A 306 -12.20 -16.66 -24.70
N VAL A 307 -11.16 -16.80 -25.52
CA VAL A 307 -10.78 -15.83 -26.55
C VAL A 307 -10.49 -16.55 -27.87
N THR A 308 -10.69 -15.85 -28.99
CA THR A 308 -10.24 -16.26 -30.32
C THR A 308 -9.12 -15.35 -30.76
N GLN A 309 -7.98 -15.94 -31.15
CA GLN A 309 -6.84 -15.22 -31.70
C GLN A 309 -6.95 -15.16 -33.22
N TYR A 310 -6.94 -13.95 -33.79
CA TYR A 310 -6.90 -13.69 -35.22
C TYR A 310 -5.51 -13.22 -35.60
N THR A 311 -4.90 -13.85 -36.60
CA THR A 311 -3.58 -13.41 -37.11
C THR A 311 -3.73 -12.67 -38.42
N PHE A 312 -2.87 -11.68 -38.66
CA PHE A 312 -2.78 -11.00 -39.94
C PHE A 312 -1.36 -10.49 -40.21
N LYS A 313 -1.06 -10.24 -41.48
CA LYS A 313 0.19 -9.66 -41.93
C LYS A 313 -0.06 -8.23 -42.43
N PRO A 314 0.52 -7.19 -41.80
CA PRO A 314 0.45 -5.84 -42.33
C PRO A 314 1.36 -5.69 -43.55
N ALA A 315 1.04 -4.75 -44.43
CA ALA A 315 1.90 -4.40 -45.56
C ALA A 315 3.25 -3.80 -45.11
N ASP A 316 4.25 -3.93 -45.99
CA ASP A 316 5.60 -3.42 -45.73
C ASP A 316 5.58 -1.89 -45.52
N GLY A 317 6.27 -1.43 -44.48
CA GLY A 317 6.37 0.00 -44.13
C GLY A 317 5.33 0.50 -43.12
N VAL A 318 4.36 -0.35 -42.69
CA VAL A 318 3.47 -0.01 -41.58
C VAL A 318 4.22 -0.16 -40.24
N LYS A 319 4.18 0.89 -39.42
CA LYS A 319 4.75 0.87 -38.07
C LYS A 319 3.88 0.05 -37.12
N LEU A 320 4.49 -0.84 -36.33
CA LEU A 320 3.78 -1.65 -35.32
C LEU A 320 3.02 -0.79 -34.29
N SER A 321 3.57 0.37 -33.91
CA SER A 321 2.91 1.29 -32.98
C SER A 321 1.57 1.82 -33.47
N ARG A 322 1.38 1.91 -34.80
CA ARG A 322 0.10 2.30 -35.38
C ARG A 322 -0.95 1.20 -35.23
N ILE A 323 -0.52 -0.06 -35.24
CA ILE A 323 -1.40 -1.21 -35.10
C ILE A 323 -1.81 -1.39 -33.63
N THR A 324 -0.84 -1.32 -32.70
CA THR A 324 -1.13 -1.45 -31.25
C THR A 324 -2.01 -0.32 -30.73
N GLY A 325 -1.91 0.89 -31.30
CA GLY A 325 -2.75 2.04 -30.96
C GLY A 325 -4.23 1.90 -31.36
N LEU A 326 -4.57 1.05 -32.33
CA LEU A 326 -5.95 0.85 -32.80
C LEU A 326 -6.77 -0.11 -31.92
N SER A 327 -6.28 -0.50 -30.75
CA SER A 327 -6.98 -1.45 -29.87
C SER A 327 -8.40 -0.99 -29.51
N ASN A 328 -8.56 0.29 -29.15
CA ASN A 328 -9.86 0.86 -28.78
C ASN A 328 -10.81 0.96 -29.98
N ASP A 329 -10.30 1.35 -31.16
CA ASP A 329 -11.10 1.44 -32.39
C ASP A 329 -11.56 0.06 -32.87
N LEU A 330 -10.73 -0.97 -32.73
CA LEU A 330 -11.11 -2.36 -32.99
C LEU A 330 -12.16 -2.84 -31.98
N ALA A 331 -12.02 -2.47 -30.71
CA ALA A 331 -12.99 -2.82 -29.68
C ALA A 331 -14.37 -2.24 -30.00
N LEU A 332 -14.40 -0.98 -30.47
CA LEU A 332 -15.61 -0.32 -30.93
C LEU A 332 -16.21 -1.02 -32.17
N ALA A 333 -15.39 -1.30 -33.18
CA ALA A 333 -15.85 -1.90 -34.44
C ALA A 333 -16.39 -3.33 -34.26
N LEU A 334 -15.79 -4.10 -33.35
CA LEU A 334 -16.22 -5.47 -33.04
C LEU A 334 -17.32 -5.53 -31.97
N ALA A 335 -17.57 -4.41 -31.28
CA ALA A 335 -18.43 -4.32 -30.08
C ALA A 335 -17.98 -5.30 -28.97
N MET A 336 -16.67 -5.41 -28.77
CA MET A 336 -16.05 -6.34 -27.82
C MET A 336 -14.95 -5.61 -27.04
N HIS A 337 -14.99 -5.67 -25.71
CA HIS A 337 -13.96 -5.12 -24.84
C HIS A 337 -13.67 -6.10 -23.70
N PRO A 338 -12.41 -6.33 -23.30
CA PRO A 338 -11.16 -5.78 -23.86
C PRO A 338 -10.63 -6.55 -25.08
N ILE A 339 -9.79 -5.89 -25.90
CA ILE A 339 -9.04 -6.51 -27.01
C ILE A 339 -7.54 -6.42 -26.72
N ARG A 340 -6.80 -7.50 -26.99
CA ARG A 340 -5.34 -7.56 -26.83
C ARG A 340 -4.66 -7.73 -28.19
N ILE A 341 -3.65 -6.90 -28.46
CA ILE A 341 -2.87 -6.94 -29.70
C ILE A 341 -1.44 -7.42 -29.39
N GLU A 342 -1.02 -8.50 -30.02
CA GLU A 342 0.31 -9.09 -29.93
C GLU A 342 1.09 -8.83 -31.22
N ALA A 343 2.00 -7.86 -31.20
CA ALA A 343 2.70 -7.38 -32.37
C ALA A 343 4.21 -7.23 -32.09
N PRO A 344 5.10 -8.08 -32.65
CA PRO A 344 4.86 -9.31 -33.44
C PRO A 344 4.63 -10.55 -32.56
N ILE A 345 4.01 -11.60 -33.14
CA ILE A 345 3.90 -12.91 -32.49
C ILE A 345 5.31 -13.56 -32.43
N PRO A 346 5.79 -14.01 -31.26
CA PRO A 346 7.09 -14.67 -31.15
C PRO A 346 7.25 -15.83 -32.14
N GLY A 347 8.30 -15.80 -32.95
CA GLY A 347 8.59 -16.84 -33.95
C GLY A 347 7.75 -16.79 -35.23
N LYS A 348 6.83 -15.80 -35.38
CA LYS A 348 6.05 -15.59 -36.61
C LYS A 348 6.09 -14.12 -37.04
N ALA A 349 6.24 -13.86 -38.33
CA ALA A 349 6.17 -12.50 -38.88
C ALA A 349 4.71 -12.02 -39.08
N LEU A 350 3.90 -12.16 -38.03
CA LEU A 350 2.46 -11.86 -38.02
C LEU A 350 2.10 -11.07 -36.77
N VAL A 351 0.96 -10.37 -36.82
CA VAL A 351 0.34 -9.71 -35.67
C VAL A 351 -0.88 -10.52 -35.24
N GLY A 352 -1.04 -10.74 -33.95
CA GLY A 352 -2.18 -11.42 -33.34
C GLY A 352 -3.14 -10.44 -32.67
N ILE A 353 -4.45 -10.65 -32.81
CA ILE A 353 -5.49 -9.96 -32.06
C ILE A 353 -6.31 -11.00 -31.31
N GLU A 354 -6.36 -10.91 -29.99
CA GLU A 354 -7.22 -11.75 -29.15
C GLU A 354 -8.54 -11.03 -28.89
N VAL A 355 -9.64 -11.64 -29.32
CA VAL A 355 -11.00 -11.13 -29.15
C VAL A 355 -11.79 -12.10 -28.25
N PRO A 356 -12.52 -11.63 -27.24
CA PRO A 356 -13.34 -12.51 -26.42
C PRO A 356 -14.39 -13.26 -27.25
N ASN A 357 -14.67 -14.51 -26.86
CA ASN A 357 -15.74 -15.27 -27.49
C ASN A 357 -17.09 -14.70 -27.04
N LYS A 358 -18.05 -14.58 -27.96
CA LYS A 358 -19.44 -14.32 -27.59
C LYS A 358 -20.00 -15.59 -26.95
N VAL A 359 -20.49 -15.45 -25.71
CA VAL A 359 -21.01 -16.57 -24.88
C VAL A 359 -22.44 -16.90 -25.26
#